data_AF-A0A1F3B2Z7-F1
#
_entry.id   AF-A0A1F3B2Z7-F1
#
_cell.length_a   1.000
_cell.length_b   1.000
_cell.length_c   1.000
_cell.angle_alpha   90.00
_cell.angle_beta   90.00
_cell.angle_gamma   90.00
#
_symmetry.space_group_name_H-M   'P 1'
#
loop_
_entity.id
_entity.type
_entity.pdbx_description
1 polymer ?
#
loop_
_entity_poly.entity_id
_entity_poly.type
_entity_poly.pdbx_seq_one_letter_code
_entity_poly.pdbx_strand_id
1 'polypeptide(L)'
;MATERAGAPQKVSEKDVAQKIFQFVLHQMRSGADKQAIAAKLAEMGVDPVDSRQVVETVHAEVMKAAEAQQVTSTSMISGILGGGIAAVVAGFLWALIVRFTDYEIGFMAWGLGLLVGAAVVVFAGGRRGRALQMVAVLASIGGILVAKYFIFVHFLSQAVLQQYGAEQAASVTLFSTRILGFFFKAITTVLSGYDAIWVILAVLTAWRLPQGLGIRVPKRERGMIV
;
A
#
# COMPACT_ATOMS: atom_id res chain seq x y z
N MET A 1 41.51 -12.87 37.91
CA MET A 1 40.14 -13.19 38.39
C MET A 1 39.22 -12.05 37.97
N ALA A 2 38.55 -12.19 36.82
CA ALA A 2 37.53 -11.25 36.36
C ALA A 2 36.17 -11.88 36.65
N THR A 3 35.43 -11.30 37.58
CA THR A 3 34.10 -11.75 37.99
C THR A 3 33.09 -11.51 36.88
N GLU A 4 32.57 -12.62 36.37
CA GLU A 4 31.41 -12.74 35.49
C GLU A 4 30.20 -12.08 36.17
N ARG A 5 29.77 -10.92 35.66
CA ARG A 5 28.50 -10.30 36.08
C ARG A 5 27.38 -11.09 35.44
N ALA A 6 26.83 -12.06 36.17
CA ALA A 6 25.56 -12.70 35.86
C ALA A 6 24.50 -11.60 35.65
N GLY A 7 23.99 -11.48 34.43
CA GLY A 7 22.89 -10.57 34.10
C GLY A 7 21.66 -10.95 34.91
N ALA A 8 21.17 -10.03 35.73
CA ALA A 8 19.97 -10.20 36.53
C ALA A 8 18.74 -10.52 35.64
N PRO A 9 17.79 -11.36 36.10
CA PRO A 9 16.58 -11.67 35.35
C PRO A 9 15.76 -10.40 35.11
N GLN A 10 15.59 -10.06 33.83
CA GLN A 10 14.81 -8.91 33.38
C GLN A 10 13.34 -9.13 33.77
N LYS A 11 12.84 -8.35 34.73
CA LYS A 11 11.41 -8.38 35.13
C LYS A 11 10.56 -8.05 33.90
N VAL A 12 9.87 -9.06 33.36
CA VAL A 12 8.96 -8.90 32.23
C VAL A 12 7.81 -8.00 32.69
N SER A 13 7.60 -6.87 32.00
CA SER A 13 6.52 -5.93 32.32
C SER A 13 5.16 -6.56 32.01
N GLU A 14 4.16 -6.33 32.84
CA GLU A 14 2.78 -6.81 32.59
C GLU A 14 2.26 -6.39 31.21
N LYS A 15 2.64 -5.20 30.73
CA LYS A 15 2.32 -4.72 29.39
C LYS A 15 2.91 -5.61 28.29
N ASP A 16 4.13 -6.10 28.49
CA ASP A 16 4.80 -6.98 27.53
C ASP A 16 4.11 -8.35 27.46
N VAL A 17 3.64 -8.85 28.60
CA VAL A 17 2.87 -10.11 28.69
C VAL A 17 1.52 -9.97 27.97
N ALA A 18 0.77 -8.90 28.26
CA ALA A 18 -0.50 -8.62 27.59
C ALA A 18 -0.35 -8.47 26.07
N GLN A 19 0.70 -7.77 25.63
CA GLN A 19 1.01 -7.61 24.20
C GLN A 19 1.32 -8.95 23.52
N LYS A 20 2.10 -9.83 24.18
CA LYS A 20 2.42 -11.16 23.66
C LYS A 20 1.17 -12.05 23.54
N ILE A 21 0.30 -12.03 24.56
CA ILE A 21 -0.98 -12.75 24.54
C ILE A 21 -1.85 -12.27 23.39
N PHE A 22 -1.99 -10.95 23.23
CA PHE A 22 -2.75 -10.37 22.12
C PHE A 22 -2.19 -10.77 20.75
N GLN A 23 -0.87 -10.69 20.55
CA GLN A 23 -0.22 -11.11 19.30
C GLN A 23 -0.42 -12.60 19.02
N PHE A 24 -0.37 -13.44 20.04
CA PHE A 24 -0.66 -14.87 19.92
C PHE A 24 -2.10 -15.11 19.48
N VAL A 25 -3.08 -14.50 20.15
CA VAL A 25 -4.51 -14.63 19.81
C VAL A 25 -4.75 -14.16 18.38
N LEU A 26 -4.22 -13.00 17.99
CA LEU A 26 -4.31 -12.49 16.62
C LEU A 26 -3.72 -13.45 15.59
N HIS A 27 -2.56 -14.05 15.88
CA HIS A 27 -1.91 -15.00 14.99
C HIS A 27 -2.80 -16.23 14.76
N GLN A 28 -3.38 -16.77 15.84
CA GLN A 28 -4.28 -17.93 15.75
C GLN A 28 -5.60 -17.60 15.05
N MET A 29 -6.14 -16.39 15.26
CA MET A 29 -7.34 -15.96 14.53
C MET A 29 -7.06 -15.83 13.02
N ARG A 30 -5.87 -15.37 12.62
CA ARG A 30 -5.45 -15.32 11.22
C ARG A 30 -5.27 -16.71 10.60
N SER A 31 -4.82 -17.70 11.37
CA SER A 31 -4.73 -19.10 10.93
C SER A 31 -6.08 -19.82 10.90
N GLY A 32 -7.16 -19.17 11.36
CA GLY A 32 -8.50 -19.73 11.38
C GLY A 32 -8.77 -20.70 12.53
N ALA A 33 -7.97 -20.63 13.61
CA ALA A 33 -8.23 -21.43 14.81
C ALA A 33 -9.53 -20.97 15.49
N ASP A 34 -10.26 -21.92 16.04
CA ASP A 34 -11.48 -21.63 16.78
C ASP A 34 -11.18 -21.02 18.17
N LYS A 35 -12.18 -20.39 18.78
CA LYS A 35 -12.04 -19.71 20.08
C LYS A 35 -11.61 -20.66 21.20
N GLN A 36 -12.06 -21.91 21.18
CA GLN A 36 -11.81 -22.88 22.24
C GLN A 36 -10.37 -23.40 22.16
N ALA A 37 -9.87 -23.68 20.96
CA ALA A 37 -8.50 -24.06 20.68
C ALA A 37 -7.51 -22.95 21.07
N ILE A 38 -7.87 -21.68 20.84
CA ILE A 38 -7.04 -20.54 21.26
C ILE A 38 -6.99 -20.43 22.79
N ALA A 39 -8.14 -20.53 23.45
CA ALA A 39 -8.23 -20.46 24.91
C ALA A 39 -7.50 -21.63 25.58
N ALA A 40 -7.60 -22.85 25.04
CA ALA A 40 -6.87 -24.02 25.52
C ALA A 40 -5.35 -23.81 25.46
N LYS A 41 -4.83 -23.29 24.34
CA LYS A 41 -3.40 -22.99 24.21
C LYS A 41 -2.94 -21.86 25.13
N LEU A 42 -3.79 -20.88 25.44
CA LEU A 42 -3.47 -19.85 26.43
C LEU A 42 -3.36 -20.43 27.84
N ALA A 43 -4.27 -21.35 28.19
CA ALA A 43 -4.22 -22.06 29.46
C ALA A 43 -2.96 -22.93 29.59
N GLU A 44 -2.54 -23.60 28.51
CA GLU A 44 -1.25 -24.33 28.45
C GLU A 44 -0.03 -23.41 28.64
N MET A 45 -0.13 -22.14 28.22
CA MET A 45 0.92 -21.14 28.44
C MET A 45 0.91 -20.52 29.85
N GLY A 46 0.06 -21.02 30.76
CA GLY A 46 0.02 -20.63 32.16
C GLY A 46 -0.91 -19.46 32.49
N VAL A 47 -1.78 -19.07 31.56
CA VAL A 47 -2.87 -18.10 31.84
C VAL A 47 -4.01 -18.85 32.52
N ASP A 48 -4.67 -18.24 33.51
CA ASP A 48 -5.83 -18.86 34.17
C ASP A 48 -6.90 -19.27 33.13
N PRO A 49 -7.55 -20.45 33.24
CA PRO A 49 -8.53 -20.91 32.26
C PRO A 49 -9.75 -20.00 32.09
N VAL A 50 -10.18 -19.29 33.14
CA VAL A 50 -11.29 -18.33 33.10
C VAL A 50 -10.84 -17.06 32.40
N ASP A 51 -9.68 -16.53 32.79
CA ASP A 51 -9.08 -15.35 32.16
C ASP A 51 -8.77 -15.59 30.68
N SER A 52 -8.30 -16.78 30.32
CA SER A 52 -8.02 -17.19 28.94
C SER A 52 -9.25 -17.10 28.05
N ARG A 53 -10.41 -17.55 28.54
CA ARG A 53 -11.68 -17.48 27.79
C ARG A 53 -12.14 -16.03 27.63
N GLN A 54 -12.11 -15.25 28.71
CA GLN A 54 -12.55 -13.85 28.69
C GLN A 54 -11.67 -12.98 27.78
N VAL A 55 -10.35 -13.18 27.81
CA VAL A 55 -9.40 -12.47 26.94
C VAL A 55 -9.66 -12.84 25.48
N VAL A 56 -9.83 -14.12 25.17
CA VAL A 56 -10.12 -14.56 23.79
C VAL A 56 -11.44 -14.00 23.31
N GLU A 57 -12.49 -14.01 24.13
CA GLU A 57 -13.80 -13.45 23.76
C GLU A 57 -13.72 -11.97 23.43
N THR A 58 -13.06 -11.19 24.30
CA THR A 58 -12.93 -9.73 24.13
C THR A 58 -12.11 -9.39 22.90
N VAL A 59 -10.92 -9.98 22.76
CA VAL A 59 -10.03 -9.76 21.62
C VAL A 59 -10.71 -10.21 20.33
N HIS A 60 -11.38 -11.37 20.34
CA HIS A 60 -12.09 -11.84 19.17
C HIS A 60 -13.21 -10.88 18.76
N ALA A 61 -14.01 -10.39 19.70
CA ALA A 61 -15.09 -9.44 19.42
C ALA A 61 -14.56 -8.13 18.80
N GLU A 62 -13.51 -7.55 19.37
CA GLU A 62 -12.89 -6.32 18.86
C GLU A 62 -12.28 -6.51 17.47
N VAL A 63 -11.56 -7.62 17.27
CA VAL A 63 -10.92 -7.94 15.99
C VAL A 63 -11.96 -8.22 14.91
N MET A 64 -13.06 -8.90 15.24
CA MET A 64 -14.16 -9.15 14.33
C MET A 64 -14.88 -7.85 13.93
N LYS A 65 -15.17 -6.96 14.90
CA LYS A 65 -15.72 -5.63 14.62
C LYS A 65 -14.81 -4.82 13.69
N ALA A 66 -13.49 -4.85 13.94
CA ALA A 66 -12.52 -4.16 13.10
C ALA A 66 -12.40 -4.79 11.69
N ALA A 67 -12.45 -6.12 11.59
CA ALA A 67 -12.42 -6.84 10.32
C ALA A 67 -13.68 -6.59 9.48
N GLU A 68 -14.85 -6.51 10.12
CA GLU A 68 -16.12 -6.13 9.50
C GLU A 68 -16.07 -4.70 8.96
N ALA A 69 -15.55 -3.74 9.73
CA ALA A 69 -15.38 -2.36 9.29
C ALA A 69 -14.45 -2.24 8.07
N GLN A 70 -13.48 -3.14 7.92
CA GLN A 70 -12.56 -3.16 6.79
C GLN A 70 -13.14 -3.81 5.52
N GLN A 71 -14.30 -4.47 5.59
CA GLN A 71 -14.84 -5.21 4.44
C GLN A 71 -15.05 -4.31 3.23
N VAL A 72 -14.43 -4.70 2.12
CA VAL A 72 -14.55 -4.03 0.84
C VAL A 72 -15.95 -4.26 0.28
N THR A 73 -16.70 -3.17 0.10
CA THR A 73 -17.97 -3.13 -0.62
C THR A 73 -17.76 -2.62 -2.04
N SER A 74 -18.72 -2.85 -2.94
CA SER A 74 -18.65 -2.34 -4.31
C SER A 74 -18.48 -0.82 -4.38
N THR A 75 -19.21 -0.08 -3.54
CA THR A 75 -19.07 1.39 -3.45
C THR A 75 -17.66 1.78 -3.05
N SER A 76 -17.09 1.14 -2.03
CA SER A 76 -15.73 1.45 -1.58
C SER A 76 -14.66 1.10 -2.60
N MET A 77 -14.90 0.06 -3.40
CA MET A 77 -14.01 -0.32 -4.50
C MET A 77 -13.98 0.77 -5.57
N ILE A 78 -15.16 1.24 -6.00
CA ILE A 78 -15.28 2.32 -6.99
C ILE A 78 -14.65 3.60 -6.46
N SER A 79 -14.98 4.01 -5.23
CA SER A 79 -14.39 5.19 -4.61
C SER A 79 -12.86 5.06 -4.48
N GLY A 80 -12.35 3.90 -4.08
CA GLY A 80 -10.92 3.62 -4.03
C GLY A 80 -10.23 3.73 -5.39
N ILE A 81 -10.84 3.20 -6.46
CA ILE A 81 -10.34 3.33 -7.84
C ILE A 81 -10.27 4.80 -8.26
N LEU A 82 -11.35 5.57 -8.03
CA LEU A 82 -11.39 7.00 -8.36
C LEU A 82 -10.34 7.79 -7.57
N GLY A 83 -10.26 7.57 -6.26
CA GLY A 83 -9.27 8.22 -5.40
C GLY A 83 -7.84 7.91 -5.82
N GLY A 84 -7.54 6.64 -6.09
CA GLY A 84 -6.22 6.22 -6.59
C GLY A 84 -5.89 6.82 -7.96
N GLY A 85 -6.84 6.80 -8.89
CA GLY A 85 -6.66 7.37 -10.23
C GLY A 85 -6.43 8.87 -10.23
N ILE A 86 -7.24 9.63 -9.47
CA ILE A 86 -7.06 11.08 -9.33
C ILE A 86 -5.70 11.38 -8.70
N ALA A 87 -5.35 10.70 -7.61
CA ALA A 87 -4.06 10.88 -6.95
C ALA A 87 -2.88 10.55 -7.89
N ALA A 88 -3.00 9.50 -8.70
CA ALA A 88 -1.97 9.08 -9.64
C ALA A 88 -1.72 10.15 -10.73
N VAL A 89 -2.79 10.70 -11.31
CA VAL A 89 -2.67 11.76 -12.33
C VAL A 89 -2.12 13.05 -11.71
N VAL A 90 -2.65 13.48 -10.57
CA VAL A 90 -2.22 14.72 -9.90
C VAL A 90 -0.77 14.62 -9.44
N ALA A 91 -0.40 13.55 -8.72
CA ALA A 91 0.96 13.36 -8.25
C ALA A 91 1.95 13.19 -9.41
N GLY A 92 1.56 12.47 -10.47
CA GLY A 92 2.40 12.31 -11.66
C GLY A 92 2.63 13.63 -12.40
N PHE A 93 1.57 14.45 -12.53
CA PHE A 93 1.68 15.79 -13.10
C PHE A 93 2.57 16.72 -12.26
N LEU A 94 2.39 16.73 -10.94
CA LEU A 94 3.22 17.51 -10.03
C LEU A 94 4.70 17.11 -10.10
N TRP A 95 4.99 15.81 -10.17
CA TRP A 95 6.35 15.35 -10.35
C TRP A 95 6.94 15.84 -11.68
N ALA A 96 6.22 15.68 -12.79
CA ALA A 96 6.68 16.19 -14.09
C ALA A 96 6.87 17.71 -14.10
N LEU A 97 6.02 18.45 -13.40
CA LEU A 97 6.13 19.91 -13.27
C LEU A 97 7.40 20.32 -12.53
N ILE A 98 7.74 19.61 -11.45
CA ILE A 98 9.01 19.82 -10.73
C ILE A 98 10.18 19.64 -11.70
N VAL A 99 10.24 18.52 -12.42
CA VAL A 99 11.32 18.24 -13.37
C VAL A 99 11.41 19.29 -14.47
N ARG A 100 10.27 19.78 -14.98
CA ARG A 100 10.23 20.85 -15.97
C ARG A 100 10.87 22.15 -15.48
N PHE A 101 10.80 22.47 -14.19
CA PHE A 101 11.39 23.69 -13.64
C PHE A 101 12.81 23.52 -13.12
N THR A 102 13.20 22.28 -12.77
CA THR A 102 14.53 21.99 -12.25
C THR A 102 15.48 21.44 -13.31
N ASP A 103 14.97 21.07 -14.48
CA ASP A 103 15.66 20.29 -15.52
C ASP A 103 16.36 19.03 -14.96
N TYR A 104 15.88 18.53 -13.83
CA TYR A 104 16.50 17.45 -13.07
C TYR A 104 15.47 16.46 -12.56
N GLU A 105 15.68 15.18 -12.90
CA GLU A 105 14.80 14.09 -12.50
C GLU A 105 15.15 13.54 -11.12
N ILE A 106 14.19 13.61 -10.20
CA ILE A 106 14.34 13.14 -8.83
C ILE A 106 13.68 11.76 -8.66
N GLY A 107 14.49 10.69 -8.64
CA GLY A 107 13.99 9.31 -8.61
C GLY A 107 13.09 8.96 -7.40
N PHE A 108 13.38 9.48 -6.20
CA PHE A 108 12.58 9.19 -5.00
C PHE A 108 11.15 9.73 -5.06
N MET A 109 10.83 10.61 -6.00
CA MET A 109 9.46 11.09 -6.23
C MET A 109 8.51 9.96 -6.60
N ALA A 110 8.99 8.92 -7.29
CA ALA A 110 8.19 7.72 -7.57
C ALA A 110 7.73 7.02 -6.28
N TRP A 111 8.60 6.93 -5.28
CA TRP A 111 8.25 6.36 -3.98
C TRP A 111 7.19 7.20 -3.25
N GLY A 112 7.37 8.52 -3.22
CA GLY A 112 6.39 9.45 -2.67
C GLY A 112 5.02 9.38 -3.36
N LEU A 113 5.01 9.25 -4.68
CA LEU A 113 3.80 9.02 -5.47
C LEU A 113 3.09 7.72 -5.04
N GLY A 114 3.82 6.61 -4.90
CA GLY A 114 3.23 5.35 -4.44
C GLY A 114 2.61 5.43 -3.05
N LEU A 115 3.26 6.16 -2.13
CA LEU A 115 2.70 6.46 -0.81
C LEU A 115 1.40 7.26 -0.91
N LEU A 116 1.40 8.37 -1.68
CA LEU A 116 0.23 9.24 -1.86
C LEU A 116 -0.94 8.49 -2.49
N VAL A 117 -0.69 7.71 -3.54
CA VAL A 117 -1.72 6.91 -4.23
C VAL A 117 -2.28 5.83 -3.29
N GLY A 118 -1.42 5.09 -2.59
CA GLY A 118 -1.86 4.08 -1.62
C GLY A 118 -2.72 4.69 -0.50
N ALA A 119 -2.32 5.86 0.01
CA ALA A 119 -3.09 6.59 1.02
C ALA A 119 -4.45 7.05 0.46
N ALA A 120 -4.46 7.63 -0.74
CA ALA A 120 -5.69 8.08 -1.39
C ALA A 120 -6.69 6.94 -1.60
N VAL A 121 -6.23 5.76 -2.04
CA VAL A 121 -7.11 4.58 -2.19
C VAL A 121 -7.79 4.23 -0.86
N VAL A 122 -7.05 4.21 0.25
CA VAL A 122 -7.62 3.88 1.58
C VAL A 122 -8.58 4.97 2.06
N VAL A 123 -8.21 6.25 1.92
CA VAL A 123 -9.04 7.38 2.34
C VAL A 123 -10.37 7.37 1.57
N PHE A 124 -10.32 7.24 0.25
CA PHE A 124 -11.52 7.25 -0.58
C PHE A 124 -12.36 5.97 -0.44
N ALA A 125 -11.75 4.83 -0.11
CA ALA A 125 -12.49 3.62 0.24
C ALA A 125 -13.19 3.71 1.62
N GLY A 126 -13.02 4.82 2.35
CA GLY A 126 -13.59 5.02 3.68
C GLY A 126 -12.88 4.19 4.76
N GLY A 127 -11.56 4.03 4.63
CA GLY A 127 -10.74 3.25 5.57
C GLY A 127 -10.81 1.74 5.37
N ARG A 128 -11.58 1.25 4.38
CA ARG A 128 -11.66 -0.17 4.04
C ARG A 128 -10.36 -0.67 3.45
N ARG A 129 -10.10 -1.96 3.66
CA ARG A 129 -8.81 -2.59 3.35
C ARG A 129 -9.00 -4.01 2.84
N GLY A 130 -8.11 -4.46 1.98
CA GLY A 130 -8.19 -5.80 1.40
C GLY A 130 -7.41 -5.92 0.10
N ARG A 131 -7.20 -7.16 -0.34
CA ARG A 131 -6.37 -7.49 -1.52
C ARG A 131 -6.80 -6.75 -2.79
N ALA A 132 -8.11 -6.59 -3.01
CA ALA A 132 -8.62 -5.86 -4.16
C ALA A 132 -8.14 -4.40 -4.17
N LEU A 133 -8.22 -3.69 -3.04
CA LEU A 133 -7.74 -2.32 -2.90
C LEU A 133 -6.20 -2.22 -2.97
N GLN A 134 -5.48 -3.25 -2.53
CA GLN A 134 -4.02 -3.31 -2.71
C GLN A 134 -3.64 -3.34 -4.20
N MET A 135 -4.35 -4.14 -5.01
CA MET A 135 -4.12 -4.17 -6.46
C MET A 135 -4.48 -2.84 -7.11
N VAL A 136 -5.58 -2.21 -6.70
CA VAL A 136 -5.96 -0.86 -7.17
C VAL A 136 -4.86 0.15 -6.88
N ALA A 137 -4.33 0.18 -5.65
CA ALA A 137 -3.26 1.09 -5.26
C ALA A 137 -1.97 0.87 -6.08
N VAL A 138 -1.58 -0.38 -6.30
CA VAL A 138 -0.39 -0.71 -7.11
C VAL A 138 -0.59 -0.30 -8.57
N LEU A 139 -1.71 -0.66 -9.19
CA LEU A 139 -1.98 -0.33 -10.59
C LEU A 139 -2.08 1.18 -10.81
N ALA A 140 -2.75 1.90 -9.90
CA ALA A 140 -2.82 3.35 -9.94
C ALA A 140 -1.44 3.98 -9.73
N SER A 141 -0.61 3.46 -8.81
CA SER A 141 0.75 3.97 -8.59
C SER A 141 1.64 3.79 -9.81
N ILE A 142 1.62 2.62 -10.45
CA ILE A 142 2.35 2.37 -11.70
C ILE A 142 1.84 3.31 -12.80
N GLY A 143 0.51 3.47 -12.92
CA GLY A 143 -0.11 4.41 -13.85
C GLY A 143 0.37 5.85 -13.62
N GLY A 144 0.43 6.32 -12.38
CA GLY A 144 0.92 7.66 -12.05
C GLY A 144 2.40 7.87 -12.38
N ILE A 145 3.24 6.86 -12.16
CA ILE A 145 4.65 6.88 -12.57
C ILE A 145 4.77 6.98 -14.09
N LEU A 146 3.98 6.19 -14.83
CA LEU A 146 3.96 6.25 -16.30
C LEU A 146 3.49 7.60 -16.81
N VAL A 147 2.46 8.18 -16.20
CA VAL A 147 2.00 9.55 -16.51
C VAL A 147 3.15 10.53 -16.30
N ALA A 148 3.81 10.52 -15.14
CA ALA A 148 4.93 11.42 -14.87
C ALA A 148 6.05 11.28 -15.91
N LYS A 149 6.52 10.03 -16.15
CA LYS A 149 7.57 9.72 -17.12
C LYS A 149 7.19 10.15 -18.52
N TYR A 150 5.93 10.05 -18.92
CA TYR A 150 5.46 10.52 -20.22
C TYR A 150 5.58 12.04 -20.34
N PHE A 151 5.11 12.81 -19.37
CA PHE A 151 5.22 14.28 -19.40
C PHE A 151 6.69 14.75 -19.39
N ILE A 152 7.53 14.11 -18.56
CA ILE A 152 8.98 14.36 -18.52
C ILE A 152 9.62 14.05 -19.88
N PHE A 153 9.27 12.90 -20.47
CA PHE A 153 9.76 12.49 -21.77
C PHE A 153 9.40 13.49 -22.88
N VAL A 154 8.14 13.94 -22.95
CA VAL A 154 7.70 14.92 -23.96
C VAL A 154 8.44 16.25 -23.78
N HIS A 155 8.69 16.67 -22.53
CA HIS A 155 9.44 17.88 -22.24
C HIS A 155 10.87 17.81 -22.77
N PHE A 156 11.63 16.77 -22.41
CA PHE A 156 13.00 16.62 -22.88
C PHE A 156 13.09 16.38 -24.38
N LEU A 157 12.14 15.63 -24.97
CA LEU A 157 12.07 15.45 -26.42
C LEU A 157 11.84 16.79 -27.14
N SER A 158 10.90 17.59 -26.65
CA SER A 158 10.61 18.91 -27.23
C SER A 158 11.84 19.84 -27.14
N GLN A 159 12.55 19.84 -26.01
CA GLN A 159 13.81 20.58 -25.85
C GLN A 159 14.89 20.09 -26.82
N ALA A 160 15.09 18.78 -26.94
CA ALA A 160 16.08 18.20 -27.85
C ALA A 160 15.79 18.52 -29.32
N VAL A 161 14.52 18.44 -29.74
CA VAL A 161 14.11 18.79 -31.10
C VAL A 161 14.29 20.28 -31.36
N LEU A 162 13.96 21.13 -30.38
CA LEU A 162 14.16 22.58 -30.49
C LEU A 162 15.62 22.94 -30.71
N GLN A 163 16.54 22.29 -29.99
CA GLN A 163 17.98 22.53 -30.11
C GLN A 163 18.57 22.03 -31.43
N GLN A 164 18.10 20.89 -31.94
CA GLN A 164 18.69 20.26 -33.13
C GLN A 164 18.05 20.71 -34.45
N TYR A 165 16.74 20.95 -34.45
CA TYR A 165 15.97 21.15 -35.69
C TYR A 165 15.27 22.51 -35.73
N GLY A 166 15.13 23.20 -34.59
CA GLY A 166 14.50 24.52 -34.51
C GLY A 166 13.04 24.49 -34.06
N ALA A 167 12.44 25.68 -33.98
CA ALA A 167 11.13 25.88 -33.35
C ALA A 167 9.96 25.28 -34.14
N GLU A 168 10.04 25.26 -35.47
CA GLU A 168 8.97 24.73 -36.33
C GLU A 168 8.75 23.23 -36.09
N GLN A 169 9.84 22.48 -35.95
CA GLN A 169 9.81 21.04 -35.73
C GLN A 169 9.47 20.73 -34.28
N ALA A 170 9.92 21.54 -33.32
CA ALA A 170 9.55 21.38 -31.92
C ALA A 170 8.04 21.55 -31.68
N ALA A 171 7.38 22.43 -32.45
CA ALA A 171 5.92 22.62 -32.39
C ALA A 171 5.13 21.35 -32.78
N SER A 172 5.74 20.42 -33.51
CA SER A 172 5.12 19.13 -33.85
C SER A 172 5.10 18.12 -32.69
N VAL A 173 5.88 18.38 -31.63
CA VAL A 173 5.93 17.54 -30.42
C VAL A 173 4.77 17.92 -29.51
N THR A 174 3.61 17.30 -29.76
CA THR A 174 2.38 17.55 -28.98
C THR A 174 2.15 16.46 -27.94
N LEU A 175 1.64 16.86 -26.77
CA LEU A 175 1.37 15.98 -25.62
C LEU A 175 0.40 14.83 -25.92
N PHE A 176 -0.51 14.98 -26.88
CA PHE A 176 -1.58 14.01 -27.14
C PHE A 176 -1.47 13.35 -28.52
N SER A 177 -0.26 13.27 -29.08
CA SER A 177 -0.03 12.60 -30.35
C SER A 177 0.22 11.09 -30.15
N THR A 178 -0.53 10.26 -30.89
CA THR A 178 -0.33 8.80 -30.92
C THR A 178 1.08 8.42 -31.38
N ARG A 179 1.72 9.26 -32.20
CA ARG A 179 3.12 9.08 -32.62
C ARG A 179 4.08 9.22 -31.44
N ILE A 180 3.91 10.29 -30.66
CA ILE A 180 4.78 10.58 -29.50
C ILE A 180 4.55 9.53 -28.41
N LEU A 181 3.31 9.12 -28.18
CA LEU A 181 2.97 8.02 -27.28
C LEU A 181 3.61 6.70 -27.72
N GLY A 182 3.53 6.36 -29.02
CA GLY A 182 4.18 5.18 -29.57
C GLY A 182 5.70 5.23 -29.45
N PHE A 183 6.31 6.40 -29.63
CA PHE A 183 7.74 6.60 -29.43
C PHE A 183 8.13 6.44 -27.95
N PHE A 184 7.34 6.99 -27.03
CA PHE A 184 7.55 6.81 -25.59
C PHE A 184 7.58 5.34 -25.19
N PHE A 185 6.61 4.52 -25.66
CA PHE A 185 6.62 3.09 -25.36
C PHE A 185 7.79 2.34 -25.99
N LYS A 186 8.29 2.79 -27.15
CA LYS A 186 9.53 2.26 -27.73
C LYS A 186 10.77 2.65 -26.93
N ALA A 187 10.76 3.83 -26.31
CA ALA A 187 11.84 4.37 -25.50
C ALA A 187 11.70 4.00 -24.01
N ILE A 188 10.72 3.17 -23.61
CA ILE A 188 10.37 2.98 -22.21
C ILE A 188 11.51 2.43 -21.37
N THR A 189 12.34 1.54 -21.91
CA THR A 189 13.51 0.98 -21.24
C THR A 189 14.68 1.95 -21.13
N THR A 190 14.69 2.98 -21.97
CA THR A 190 15.65 4.09 -21.89
C THR A 190 15.19 5.11 -20.86
N VAL A 191 13.88 5.38 -20.80
CA VAL A 191 13.24 6.34 -19.88
C VAL A 191 13.11 5.79 -18.45
N LEU A 192 12.88 4.48 -18.32
CA LEU A 192 12.97 3.73 -17.06
C LEU A 192 14.33 3.05 -17.00
N SER A 193 15.30 3.79 -16.51
CA SER A 193 16.65 3.29 -16.28
C SER A 193 16.68 2.25 -15.15
N GLY A 194 17.77 1.49 -15.04
CA GLY A 194 17.98 0.59 -13.90
C GLY A 194 17.94 1.30 -12.53
N TYR A 195 18.30 2.58 -12.48
CA TYR A 195 18.20 3.41 -11.28
C TYR A 195 16.74 3.65 -10.85
N ASP A 196 15.83 3.83 -11.81
CA ASP A 196 14.41 4.02 -11.54
C ASP A 196 13.75 2.78 -10.94
N ALA A 197 14.25 1.59 -11.28
CA ALA A 197 13.67 0.33 -10.84
C ALA A 197 13.56 0.23 -9.31
N ILE A 198 14.58 0.73 -8.58
CA ILE A 198 14.58 0.73 -7.11
C ILE A 198 13.41 1.56 -6.58
N TRP A 199 13.21 2.75 -7.12
CA TRP A 199 12.16 3.67 -6.68
C TRP A 199 10.77 3.18 -7.06
N VAL A 200 10.63 2.56 -8.24
CA VAL A 200 9.38 1.91 -8.66
C VAL A 200 9.04 0.74 -7.73
N ILE A 201 10.01 -0.10 -7.36
CA ILE A 201 9.80 -1.19 -6.41
C ILE A 201 9.35 -0.63 -5.06
N LEU A 202 10.00 0.41 -4.55
CA LEU A 202 9.60 1.05 -3.30
C LEU A 202 8.19 1.66 -3.37
N ALA A 203 7.84 2.27 -4.51
CA ALA A 203 6.50 2.79 -4.75
C ALA A 203 5.45 1.68 -4.69
N VAL A 204 5.68 0.58 -5.41
CA VAL A 204 4.79 -0.59 -5.44
C VAL A 204 4.65 -1.23 -4.06
N LEU A 205 5.76 -1.45 -3.35
CA LEU A 205 5.74 -2.03 -2.01
C LEU A 205 4.96 -1.15 -1.03
N THR A 206 5.15 0.15 -1.11
CA THR A 206 4.47 1.11 -0.25
C THR A 206 2.97 1.14 -0.58
N ALA A 207 2.63 1.31 -1.86
CA ALA A 207 1.25 1.30 -2.33
C ALA A 207 0.51 -0.01 -1.98
N TRP A 208 1.20 -1.15 -2.00
CA TRP A 208 0.65 -2.44 -1.61
C TRP A 208 0.38 -2.56 -0.10
N ARG A 209 1.28 -2.03 0.73
CA ARG A 209 1.20 -2.17 2.19
C ARG A 209 0.09 -1.32 2.80
N LEU A 210 -0.20 -0.13 2.25
CA LEU A 210 -1.18 0.78 2.83
C LEU A 210 -2.61 0.19 2.91
N PRO A 211 -3.18 -0.41 1.84
CA PRO A 211 -4.51 -1.01 1.87
C PRO A 211 -4.54 -2.43 2.46
N GLN A 212 -3.47 -2.91 3.11
CA GLN A 212 -3.42 -4.25 3.67
C GLN A 212 -4.39 -4.39 4.85
N GLY A 213 -5.34 -5.33 4.73
CA GLY A 213 -6.32 -5.65 5.77
C GLY A 213 -5.79 -6.61 6.84
N LEU A 214 -6.59 -6.84 7.88
CA LEU A 214 -6.24 -7.67 9.05
C LEU A 214 -6.00 -9.17 8.75
N GLY A 215 -6.42 -9.65 7.58
CA GLY A 215 -6.27 -11.05 7.17
C GLY A 215 -7.23 -12.03 7.87
N ILE A 216 -8.20 -11.51 8.63
CA ILE A 216 -9.21 -12.28 9.34
C ILE A 216 -10.37 -12.59 8.39
N ARG A 217 -10.79 -13.85 8.33
CA ARG A 217 -11.98 -14.27 7.59
C ARG A 217 -13.20 -13.97 8.43
N VAL A 218 -14.03 -13.02 7.98
CA VAL A 218 -15.34 -12.80 8.60
C VAL A 218 -16.31 -13.86 8.10
N PRO A 219 -16.99 -14.62 8.98
CA PRO A 219 -18.02 -15.57 8.57
C PRO A 219 -19.06 -14.85 7.72
N LYS A 220 -19.40 -15.46 6.58
CA LYS A 220 -20.49 -14.96 5.74
C LYS A 220 -21.76 -15.11 6.57
N ARG A 221 -22.35 -14.00 7.02
CA ARG A 221 -23.67 -14.02 7.68
C ARG A 221 -24.62 -14.69 6.68
N GLU A 222 -25.01 -15.94 6.97
CA GLU A 222 -25.99 -16.64 6.16
C GLU A 222 -27.21 -15.73 6.13
N ARG A 223 -27.46 -15.18 4.94
CA ARG A 223 -28.59 -14.30 4.72
C ARG A 223 -29.78 -15.24 4.85
N GLY A 224 -30.40 -15.23 6.02
CA GLY A 224 -31.56 -16.06 6.32
C GLY A 224 -32.51 -15.98 5.13
N MET A 225 -32.81 -17.16 4.58
CA MET A 225 -33.97 -17.32 3.72
C MET A 225 -35.16 -16.87 4.55
N ILE A 226 -35.62 -15.65 4.27
CA ILE A 226 -36.98 -15.28 4.57
C ILE A 226 -37.77 -15.94 3.44
N VAL A 227 -38.24 -17.17 3.69
CA VAL A 227 -39.34 -17.79 2.96
C VAL A 227 -40.63 -17.17 3.47
#